data_AF-A0A3M7FW81-F1
#
_entry.id   AF-A0A3M7FW81-F1
#
_cell.length_a   1.000
_cell.length_b   1.000
_cell.length_c   1.000
_cell.angle_alpha   90.00
_cell.angle_beta   90.00
_cell.angle_gamma   90.00
#
_symmetry.space_group_name_H-M   'P 1'
#
loop_
_entity.id
_entity.type
_entity.pdbx_description
1 polymer ?
#
loop_
_entity_poly.entity_id
_entity_poly.type
_entity_poly.pdbx_seq_one_letter_code
_entity_poly.pdbx_strand_id
1 'polypeptide(L)'
;MPRYTITPWRHQRDLLEVRAQLYPQHITTANPSTTVAATVASPPQQQQQQTGQDMRRHAVDRILAWKLRGNLPHAVESTALLVDAILHHHQQQQQPQSPPPTATTPTTNTSTPYPHATQAPASTFAIRAVYSAAFTRFVTGFCDIGRSRTNGLTPASMLEIARQISMPGAFVGLRHEATHEELPALGRLVGAVAEALEWLWGVYWSRVGGTEEEGGKGGGVGREMEMEMTMAAGVREEAGRLMRSFRGLRREAFKRKRQNSREHRVEVESVARACGELCSGGEGRGSEQEARVNAVVGVLVDEKLLLPSNRELGSAMGPAITLWSGLLDLLATTIPDFRLALIRHALSVLSSTDAASPNPDQDADAEGLYLWTRHFLDSEGERGAVLALRWCCLYPGYWTRKLGEDILARGDEEFVHVWKGLFESSALRDVGSSASEAGTSQSQLEVELNGSQDRVGRESSGSGSNELGSGGWRRAVVPPSVPMGVVA
;
A
#
# COMPACT_ATOMS: atom_id res chain seq x y z
N MET A 1 18.63 3.41 6.48
CA MET A 1 17.37 2.69 6.28
C MET A 1 16.79 3.24 5.01
N PRO A 2 16.73 2.42 3.95
CA PRO A 2 15.90 2.75 2.81
C PRO A 2 14.48 3.00 3.35
N ARG A 3 13.84 4.12 3.01
CA ARG A 3 12.47 4.45 3.39
C ARG A 3 11.52 3.43 2.77
N TYR A 4 11.20 2.33 3.45
CA TYR A 4 10.29 1.31 2.93
C TYR A 4 8.94 1.95 2.67
N THR A 5 8.69 2.21 1.40
CA THR A 5 7.47 2.82 0.93
C THR A 5 6.55 1.68 0.53
N ILE A 6 5.53 1.45 1.36
CA ILE A 6 4.50 0.47 1.05
C ILE A 6 3.72 0.99 -0.15
N THR A 7 3.81 0.27 -1.26
CA THR A 7 3.08 0.59 -2.49
C THR A 7 2.07 -0.52 -2.80
N PRO A 8 0.92 -0.19 -3.40
CA PRO A 8 -0.09 -1.19 -3.76
C PRO A 8 0.24 -1.97 -5.05
N TRP A 9 1.25 -1.52 -5.82
CA TRP A 9 1.81 -2.22 -6.98
C TRP A 9 2.95 -3.16 -6.58
N ARG A 10 3.23 -4.16 -7.43
CA ARG A 10 4.16 -5.25 -7.10
C ARG A 10 5.61 -4.87 -7.39
N HIS A 11 5.81 -4.14 -8.48
CA HIS A 11 7.11 -3.66 -8.94
C HIS A 11 6.98 -2.25 -9.50
N GLN A 12 8.07 -1.48 -9.47
CA GLN A 12 8.09 -0.12 -10.04
C GLN A 12 7.72 -0.09 -11.54
N ARG A 13 8.08 -1.15 -12.28
CA ARG A 13 7.67 -1.32 -13.68
C ARG A 13 6.15 -1.32 -13.88
N ASP A 14 5.38 -1.82 -12.91
CA ASP A 14 3.92 -1.91 -13.04
C ASP A 14 3.31 -0.50 -13.00
N LEU A 15 3.88 0.38 -12.15
CA LEU A 15 3.52 1.79 -12.10
C LEU A 15 3.95 2.52 -13.39
N LEU A 16 5.12 2.20 -13.94
CA LEU A 16 5.59 2.77 -15.21
C LEU A 16 4.74 2.32 -16.40
N GLU A 17 4.28 1.07 -16.40
CA GLU A 17 3.36 0.55 -17.41
C GLU A 17 2.00 1.26 -17.33
N VAL A 18 1.46 1.44 -16.12
CA VAL A 18 0.24 2.21 -15.90
C VAL A 18 0.41 3.66 -16.33
N ARG A 19 1.55 4.29 -15.99
CA ARG A 19 1.88 5.64 -16.48
C ARG A 19 1.84 5.70 -18.00
N ALA A 20 2.43 4.70 -18.67
CA ALA A 20 2.47 4.64 -20.13
C ALA A 20 1.10 4.49 -20.77
N GLN A 21 0.26 3.65 -20.18
CA GLN A 21 -1.12 3.46 -20.63
C GLN A 21 -1.96 4.72 -20.40
N LEU A 22 -1.75 5.46 -19.30
CA LEU A 22 -2.49 6.68 -18.99
C LEU A 22 -2.05 7.89 -19.83
N TYR A 23 -0.76 8.01 -20.18
CA TYR A 23 -0.17 9.16 -20.89
C TYR A 23 0.57 8.76 -22.18
N PRO A 24 -0.11 8.18 -23.18
CA PRO A 24 0.54 7.73 -24.42
C PRO A 24 1.26 8.86 -25.19
N GLN A 25 0.75 10.09 -25.09
CA GLN A 25 1.33 11.27 -25.76
C GLN A 25 2.70 11.69 -25.22
N HIS A 26 3.01 11.38 -23.96
CA HIS A 26 4.25 11.80 -23.30
C HIS A 26 5.40 10.79 -23.46
N ILE A 27 5.11 9.59 -23.97
CA ILE A 27 6.13 8.54 -24.18
C ILE A 27 6.64 8.52 -25.63
N THR A 28 5.77 8.85 -26.57
CA THR A 28 6.10 8.86 -28.00
C THR A 28 7.16 9.92 -28.35
N THR A 29 7.29 10.97 -27.53
CA THR A 29 8.24 12.08 -27.74
C THR A 29 9.64 11.86 -27.13
N ALA A 30 9.84 10.83 -26.29
CA ALA A 30 11.09 10.63 -25.55
C ALA A 30 12.15 9.76 -26.26
N ASN A 31 11.85 9.16 -27.42
CA ASN A 31 12.79 8.31 -28.17
C ASN A 31 12.77 8.60 -29.68
N PRO A 32 13.66 9.47 -30.21
CA PRO A 32 13.88 9.55 -31.65
C PRO A 32 14.88 8.52 -32.19
N SER A 33 15.53 7.71 -31.35
CA SER A 33 16.73 6.93 -31.75
C SER A 33 16.54 5.44 -32.05
N THR A 34 15.30 4.93 -32.13
CA THR A 34 15.07 3.55 -32.57
C THR A 34 13.96 3.48 -33.62
N THR A 35 14.23 4.08 -34.79
CA THR A 35 13.54 3.72 -36.04
C THR A 35 14.55 3.08 -36.98
N VAL A 36 14.84 1.81 -36.73
CA VAL A 36 15.23 0.90 -37.81
C VAL A 36 14.26 -0.28 -37.80
N ALA A 37 13.61 -0.45 -38.96
CA ALA A 37 12.75 -1.56 -39.36
C ALA A 37 11.31 -1.61 -38.78
N ALA A 38 10.40 -0.87 -39.41
CA ALA A 38 9.00 -1.29 -39.57
C ALA A 38 8.42 -0.76 -40.89
N THR A 39 8.91 -1.25 -42.02
CA THR A 39 8.14 -1.29 -43.27
C THR A 39 7.12 -2.41 -43.19
N VAL A 40 6.02 -2.20 -42.44
CA VAL A 40 4.78 -2.97 -42.58
C VAL A 40 3.61 -2.03 -42.24
N ALA A 41 2.60 -2.02 -43.12
CA ALA A 41 1.41 -1.17 -43.13
C ALA A 41 0.93 -0.60 -41.78
N SER A 42 0.83 0.73 -41.70
CA SER A 42 0.14 1.44 -40.61
C SER A 42 -1.31 0.97 -40.50
N PRO A 43 -1.80 0.59 -39.30
CA PRO A 43 -3.21 0.28 -39.09
C PRO A 43 -4.11 1.51 -39.33
N PRO A 44 -5.39 1.34 -39.69
CA PRO A 44 -6.33 2.45 -39.84
C PRO A 44 -6.49 3.25 -38.53
N GLN A 45 -6.62 4.58 -38.65
CA GLN A 45 -6.66 5.53 -37.50
C GLN A 45 -7.68 5.17 -36.42
N GLN A 46 -8.83 4.58 -36.80
CA GLN A 46 -9.86 4.11 -35.86
C GLN A 46 -9.34 2.99 -34.94
N GLN A 47 -8.52 2.08 -35.47
CA GLN A 47 -7.98 0.94 -34.72
C GLN A 47 -6.91 1.39 -33.72
N GLN A 48 -6.10 2.40 -34.07
CA GLN A 48 -5.15 3.03 -33.13
C GLN A 48 -5.85 3.78 -31.99
N GLN A 49 -6.93 4.50 -32.28
CA GLN A 49 -7.71 5.18 -31.22
C GLN A 49 -8.37 4.18 -30.26
N GLN A 50 -8.90 3.08 -30.78
CA GLN A 50 -9.56 2.04 -29.99
C GLN A 50 -8.56 1.31 -29.08
N THR A 51 -7.41 0.89 -29.63
CA THR A 51 -6.33 0.27 -28.82
C THR A 51 -5.82 1.18 -27.70
N GLY A 52 -5.70 2.50 -27.94
CA GLY A 52 -5.33 3.46 -26.90
C GLY A 52 -6.38 3.62 -25.79
N GLN A 53 -7.67 3.57 -26.15
CA GLN A 53 -8.77 3.59 -25.17
C GLN A 53 -8.80 2.30 -24.33
N ASP A 54 -8.60 1.14 -24.94
CA ASP A 54 -8.55 -0.16 -24.26
C ASP A 54 -7.40 -0.22 -23.25
N MET A 55 -6.22 0.30 -23.64
CA MET A 55 -5.07 0.40 -22.74
C MET A 55 -5.34 1.31 -21.53
N ARG A 56 -5.97 2.47 -21.76
CA ARG A 56 -6.36 3.38 -20.68
C ARG A 56 -7.39 2.77 -19.73
N ARG A 57 -8.39 2.05 -20.27
CA ARG A 57 -9.41 1.36 -19.46
C ARG A 57 -8.77 0.32 -18.55
N HIS A 58 -7.90 -0.51 -19.10
CA HIS A 58 -7.16 -1.51 -18.34
C HIS A 58 -6.26 -0.88 -17.25
N ALA A 59 -5.64 0.28 -17.52
CA ALA A 59 -4.88 1.01 -16.51
C ALA A 59 -5.75 1.52 -15.35
N VAL A 60 -6.95 2.03 -15.65
CA VAL A 60 -7.93 2.45 -14.64
C VAL A 60 -8.34 1.26 -13.77
N ASP A 61 -8.73 0.13 -14.37
CA ASP A 61 -9.15 -1.08 -13.64
C ASP A 61 -8.03 -1.59 -12.71
N ARG A 62 -6.78 -1.51 -13.18
CA ARG A 62 -5.61 -1.87 -12.38
C ARG A 62 -5.39 -0.93 -11.19
N ILE A 63 -5.57 0.38 -11.37
CA ILE A 63 -5.50 1.35 -10.27
C ILE A 63 -6.64 1.12 -9.25
N LEU A 64 -7.84 0.76 -9.71
CA LEU A 64 -8.95 0.41 -8.82
C LEU A 64 -8.63 -0.83 -7.99
N ALA A 65 -7.99 -1.85 -8.58
CA ALA A 65 -7.49 -2.99 -7.83
C ALA A 65 -6.42 -2.59 -6.80
N TRP A 66 -5.54 -1.64 -7.12
CA TRP A 66 -4.56 -1.08 -6.18
C TRP A 66 -5.22 -0.29 -5.05
N LYS A 67 -6.32 0.42 -5.33
CA LYS A 67 -7.09 1.15 -4.32
C LYS A 67 -7.61 0.23 -3.23
N LEU A 68 -8.10 -0.96 -3.60
CA LEU A 68 -8.58 -1.98 -2.66
C LEU A 68 -7.47 -2.52 -1.74
N ARG A 69 -6.20 -2.44 -2.15
CA ARG A 69 -5.03 -2.85 -1.34
C ARG A 69 -4.61 -1.80 -0.32
N GLY A 70 -5.14 -0.58 -0.41
CA GLY A 70 -4.77 0.55 0.46
C GLY A 70 -3.47 1.24 0.04
N ASN A 71 -3.14 2.35 0.71
CA ASN A 71 -1.92 3.14 0.48
C ASN A 71 -1.71 3.60 -0.97
N LEU A 72 -2.78 3.78 -1.74
CA LEU A 72 -2.72 4.34 -3.08
C LEU A 72 -2.45 5.86 -3.00
N PRO A 73 -1.40 6.39 -3.64
CA PRO A 73 -1.16 7.82 -3.65
C PRO A 73 -2.34 8.57 -4.28
N HIS A 74 -2.72 9.69 -3.68
CA HIS A 74 -3.87 10.46 -4.15
C HIS A 74 -3.72 10.88 -5.62
N ALA A 75 -2.51 11.23 -6.07
CA ALA A 75 -2.23 11.54 -7.48
C ALA A 75 -2.63 10.41 -8.44
N VAL A 76 -2.39 9.15 -8.05
CA VAL A 76 -2.74 7.97 -8.86
C VAL A 76 -4.25 7.75 -8.85
N GLU A 77 -4.91 7.89 -7.70
CA GLU A 77 -6.38 7.82 -7.60
C GLU A 77 -7.06 8.92 -8.44
N SER A 78 -6.63 10.17 -8.29
CA SER A 78 -7.18 11.31 -9.05
C SER A 78 -7.00 11.11 -10.55
N THR A 79 -5.82 10.64 -10.99
CA THR A 79 -5.58 10.38 -12.42
C THR A 79 -6.55 9.32 -12.94
N ALA A 80 -6.76 8.22 -12.22
CA ALA A 80 -7.70 7.18 -12.62
C ALA A 80 -9.14 7.71 -12.71
N LEU A 81 -9.61 8.49 -11.71
CA LEU A 81 -10.95 9.06 -11.71
C LEU A 81 -11.17 10.02 -12.89
N LEU A 82 -10.17 10.87 -13.20
CA LEU A 82 -10.24 11.80 -14.31
C LEU A 82 -10.22 11.09 -15.68
N VAL A 83 -9.38 10.05 -15.83
CA VAL A 83 -9.31 9.25 -17.06
C VAL A 83 -10.57 8.40 -17.24
N ASP A 84 -11.12 7.83 -16.17
CA ASP A 84 -12.37 7.07 -16.21
C ASP A 84 -13.55 7.95 -16.67
N ALA A 85 -13.62 9.20 -16.20
CA ALA A 85 -14.60 10.17 -16.68
C ALA A 85 -14.49 10.42 -18.20
N ILE A 86 -13.26 10.52 -18.73
CA ILE A 86 -13.00 10.65 -20.18
C ILE A 86 -13.44 9.40 -20.94
N LEU A 87 -13.10 8.21 -20.45
CA LEU A 87 -13.48 6.94 -21.10
C LEU A 87 -15.00 6.77 -21.13
N HIS A 88 -15.67 7.06 -20.02
CA HIS A 88 -17.12 7.03 -19.95
C HIS A 88 -17.77 8.01 -20.94
N HIS A 89 -17.21 9.20 -21.09
CA HIS A 89 -17.68 10.19 -22.07
C HIS A 89 -17.50 9.70 -23.53
N HIS A 90 -16.34 9.14 -23.88
CA HIS A 90 -16.11 8.62 -25.23
C HIS A 90 -16.97 7.40 -25.57
N GLN A 91 -17.21 6.51 -24.61
CA GLN A 91 -18.09 5.34 -24.80
C GLN A 91 -19.52 5.78 -25.17
N GLN A 92 -20.00 6.88 -24.60
CA GLN A 92 -21.32 7.44 -24.91
C GLN A 92 -21.38 8.08 -26.29
N GLN A 93 -20.30 8.72 -26.75
CA GLN A 93 -20.24 9.31 -28.10
C GLN A 93 -20.21 8.24 -29.21
N GLN A 94 -19.73 7.03 -28.91
CA GLN A 94 -19.62 5.93 -29.87
C GLN A 94 -20.90 5.07 -29.99
N GLN A 95 -21.90 5.27 -29.14
CA GLN A 95 -23.18 4.59 -29.30
C GLN A 95 -23.88 5.10 -30.57
N PRO A 96 -24.26 4.22 -31.52
CA PRO A 96 -24.95 4.63 -32.73
C PRO A 96 -26.26 5.34 -32.37
N GLN A 97 -26.41 6.59 -32.78
CA GLN A 97 -27.71 7.24 -32.74
C GLN A 97 -28.64 6.47 -33.68
N SER A 98 -29.69 5.85 -33.13
CA SER A 98 -30.80 5.32 -33.93
C SER A 98 -31.30 6.43 -34.85
N PRO A 99 -31.50 6.19 -36.17
CA PRO A 99 -32.00 7.22 -37.06
C PRO A 99 -33.37 7.74 -36.57
N PRO A 100 -33.68 9.04 -36.75
CA PRO A 100 -34.97 9.59 -36.34
C PRO A 100 -36.10 8.83 -37.03
N PRO A 101 -37.22 8.53 -36.35
CA PRO A 101 -38.37 7.91 -36.98
C PRO A 101 -38.90 8.86 -38.05
N THR A 102 -38.64 8.54 -39.31
CA THR A 102 -39.27 9.22 -40.43
C THR A 102 -40.73 8.78 -40.45
N ALA A 103 -41.64 9.75 -40.27
CA ALA A 103 -43.07 9.52 -40.21
C ALA A 103 -43.63 9.02 -41.55
N THR A 104 -44.40 7.92 -41.51
CA THR A 104 -45.52 7.41 -42.37
C THR A 104 -45.42 5.88 -42.37
N THR A 105 -46.40 5.04 -42.03
CA THR A 105 -47.86 4.97 -42.28
C THR A 105 -48.48 3.96 -41.28
N PRO A 106 -49.82 3.89 -41.08
CA PRO A 106 -50.44 2.87 -40.24
C PRO A 106 -50.79 1.65 -41.09
N THR A 107 -50.26 0.46 -40.78
CA THR A 107 -50.92 -0.81 -41.17
C THR A 107 -50.56 -1.95 -40.22
N THR A 108 -51.58 -2.75 -39.97
CA THR A 108 -51.79 -3.81 -39.00
C THR A 108 -50.91 -5.04 -39.23
N ASN A 109 -50.40 -5.67 -38.15
CA ASN A 109 -50.53 -7.11 -37.81
C ASN A 109 -49.35 -7.70 -36.99
N THR A 110 -49.72 -8.30 -35.85
CA THR A 110 -49.29 -9.61 -35.30
C THR A 110 -47.88 -9.86 -34.71
N SER A 111 -47.93 -10.42 -33.49
CA SER A 111 -46.98 -11.28 -32.75
C SER A 111 -45.73 -10.69 -32.09
N THR A 112 -45.71 -10.79 -30.75
CA THR A 112 -44.61 -10.74 -29.78
C THR A 112 -43.44 -11.67 -30.15
N PRO A 113 -42.16 -11.39 -29.74
CA PRO A 113 -41.80 -11.33 -28.32
C PRO A 113 -40.62 -10.39 -27.90
N TYR A 114 -40.63 -9.99 -26.63
CA TYR A 114 -39.59 -9.27 -25.86
C TYR A 114 -39.29 -7.80 -26.25
N PRO A 115 -39.38 -6.84 -25.30
CA PRO A 115 -38.77 -5.54 -25.53
C PRO A 115 -37.26 -5.72 -25.47
N HIS A 116 -36.59 -5.61 -26.62
CA HIS A 116 -35.18 -5.25 -26.62
C HIS A 116 -35.06 -3.98 -25.76
N ALA A 117 -34.30 -4.07 -24.67
CA ALA A 117 -34.01 -2.93 -23.82
C ALA A 117 -33.33 -1.87 -24.69
N THR A 118 -34.11 -0.90 -25.15
CA THR A 118 -33.62 0.32 -25.79
C THR A 118 -32.65 0.94 -24.81
N GLN A 119 -31.34 0.81 -25.07
CA GLN A 119 -30.33 1.51 -24.29
C GLN A 119 -30.60 3.00 -24.48
N ALA A 120 -31.18 3.63 -23.46
CA ALA A 120 -31.39 5.07 -23.47
C ALA A 120 -30.00 5.73 -23.58
N PRO A 121 -29.84 6.73 -24.47
CA PRO A 121 -28.58 7.47 -24.56
C PRO A 121 -28.27 8.04 -23.16
N ALA A 122 -27.06 7.86 -22.64
CA ALA A 122 -26.78 8.32 -21.29
C ALA A 122 -26.98 9.84 -21.22
N SER A 123 -27.66 10.26 -20.16
CA SER A 123 -28.00 11.65 -19.94
C SER A 123 -26.74 12.52 -19.91
N THR A 124 -26.73 13.64 -20.65
CA THR A 124 -25.68 14.67 -20.59
C THR A 124 -25.41 15.12 -19.15
N PHE A 125 -26.43 15.09 -18.29
CA PHE A 125 -26.29 15.32 -16.86
C PHE A 125 -25.39 14.31 -16.18
N ALA A 126 -25.52 13.01 -16.49
CA ALA A 126 -24.69 11.96 -15.90
C ALA A 126 -23.21 12.14 -16.22
N ILE A 127 -22.88 12.52 -17.47
CA ILE A 127 -21.49 12.80 -17.87
C ILE A 127 -20.96 14.00 -17.10
N ARG A 128 -21.72 15.10 -17.03
CA ARG A 128 -21.32 16.28 -16.24
C ARG A 128 -21.13 15.93 -14.75
N ALA A 129 -21.99 15.08 -14.18
CA ALA A 129 -21.90 14.66 -12.79
C ALA A 129 -20.63 13.83 -12.52
N VAL A 130 -20.27 12.90 -13.41
CA VAL A 130 -19.05 12.09 -13.29
C VAL A 130 -17.80 12.98 -13.34
N TYR A 131 -17.73 13.90 -14.31
CA TYR A 131 -16.62 14.85 -14.39
C TYR A 131 -16.53 15.73 -13.14
N SER A 132 -17.64 16.30 -12.69
CA SER A 132 -17.69 17.12 -11.48
C SER A 132 -17.25 16.34 -10.24
N ALA A 133 -17.69 15.09 -10.08
CA ALA A 133 -17.31 14.25 -8.95
C ALA A 133 -15.79 13.93 -8.96
N ALA A 134 -15.24 13.54 -10.11
CA ALA A 134 -13.81 13.27 -10.25
C ALA A 134 -12.96 14.52 -9.97
N PHE A 135 -13.35 15.66 -10.56
CA PHE A 135 -12.63 16.92 -10.45
C PHE A 135 -12.69 17.50 -9.03
N THR A 136 -13.85 17.50 -8.39
CA THR A 136 -14.01 18.00 -7.01
C THR A 136 -13.22 17.17 -6.02
N ARG A 137 -13.15 15.84 -6.20
CA ARG A 137 -12.34 14.93 -5.37
C ARG A 137 -10.84 15.17 -5.56
N PHE A 138 -10.39 15.40 -6.79
CA PHE A 138 -9.03 15.81 -7.11
C PHE A 138 -8.64 17.11 -6.39
N VAL A 139 -9.40 18.20 -6.60
CA VAL A 139 -9.07 19.51 -6.02
C VAL A 139 -9.09 19.46 -4.49
N THR A 140 -10.13 18.88 -3.91
CA THR A 140 -10.29 18.82 -2.46
C THR A 140 -9.16 18.00 -1.81
N GLY A 141 -8.85 16.82 -2.35
CA GLY A 141 -7.81 15.98 -1.77
C GLY A 141 -6.42 16.61 -1.82
N PHE A 142 -6.05 17.29 -2.91
CA PHE A 142 -4.77 18.01 -2.96
C PHE A 142 -4.75 19.26 -2.06
N CYS A 143 -5.86 19.99 -1.93
CA CYS A 143 -5.95 21.07 -0.95
C CYS A 143 -5.83 20.56 0.49
N ASP A 144 -6.40 19.41 0.82
CA ASP A 144 -6.31 18.85 2.19
C ASP A 144 -4.91 18.31 2.49
N ILE A 145 -4.26 17.68 1.51
CA ILE A 145 -2.84 17.31 1.60
C ILE A 145 -1.98 18.57 1.81
N GLY A 146 -2.23 19.64 1.05
CA GLY A 146 -1.56 20.92 1.22
C GLY A 146 -1.75 21.49 2.63
N ARG A 147 -2.98 21.49 3.16
CA ARG A 147 -3.27 21.96 4.54
C ARG A 147 -2.51 21.16 5.59
N SER A 148 -2.50 19.84 5.46
CA SER A 148 -1.79 18.97 6.40
C SER A 148 -0.28 19.28 6.45
N ARG A 149 0.28 19.79 5.33
CA ARG A 149 1.68 20.18 5.22
C ARG A 149 1.97 21.54 5.86
N THR A 150 1.05 22.50 5.78
CA THR A 150 1.33 23.90 6.18
C THR A 150 1.28 24.13 7.71
N ASN A 151 0.67 23.24 8.50
CA ASN A 151 0.67 23.21 9.98
C ASN A 151 0.62 24.60 10.68
N GLY A 152 -0.22 25.50 10.14
CA GLY A 152 -0.45 26.85 10.63
C GLY A 152 -1.65 26.89 11.59
N LEU A 153 -1.59 27.77 12.60
CA LEU A 153 -2.67 27.92 13.59
C LEU A 153 -3.94 28.56 13.02
N THR A 154 -3.89 29.10 11.80
CA THR A 154 -5.04 29.71 11.12
C THR A 154 -5.54 28.82 9.98
N PRO A 155 -6.87 28.66 9.83
CA PRO A 155 -7.44 27.91 8.72
C PRO A 155 -7.17 28.67 7.40
N ALA A 156 -6.25 28.16 6.59
CA ALA A 156 -5.96 28.71 5.27
C ALA A 156 -7.08 28.35 4.28
N SER A 157 -7.47 29.34 3.46
CA SER A 157 -8.47 29.15 2.40
C SER A 157 -7.99 28.14 1.34
N MET A 158 -8.91 27.47 0.63
CA MET A 158 -8.51 26.55 -0.47
C MET A 158 -7.68 27.26 -1.53
N LEU A 159 -7.98 28.54 -1.81
CA LEU A 159 -7.27 29.35 -2.79
C LEU A 159 -5.82 29.60 -2.36
N GLU A 160 -5.61 29.88 -1.08
CA GLU A 160 -4.28 30.09 -0.52
C GLU A 160 -3.45 28.81 -0.53
N ILE A 161 -4.06 27.67 -0.18
CA ILE A 161 -3.39 26.37 -0.29
C ILE A 161 -3.09 26.03 -1.74
N ALA A 162 -4.01 26.26 -2.67
CA ALA A 162 -3.77 26.03 -4.10
C ALA A 162 -2.56 26.82 -4.59
N ARG A 163 -2.42 28.08 -4.17
CA ARG A 163 -1.23 28.89 -4.46
C ARG A 163 0.05 28.28 -3.90
N GLN A 164 0.00 27.72 -2.69
CA GLN A 164 1.17 27.09 -2.05
C GLN A 164 1.62 25.81 -2.77
N ILE A 165 0.69 24.98 -3.23
CA ILE A 165 0.99 23.73 -3.96
C ILE A 165 1.10 23.92 -5.47
N SER A 166 1.20 25.18 -5.94
CA SER A 166 1.24 25.54 -7.36
C SER A 166 0.06 24.99 -8.19
N MET A 167 -1.11 24.84 -7.58
CA MET A 167 -2.36 24.47 -8.26
C MET A 167 -3.04 25.73 -8.82
N PRO A 168 -3.53 25.70 -10.08
CA PRO A 168 -4.28 26.81 -10.66
C PRO A 168 -5.50 27.21 -9.81
N GLY A 169 -5.61 28.50 -9.47
CA GLY A 169 -6.75 29.02 -8.69
C GLY A 169 -8.10 28.80 -9.38
N ALA A 170 -8.12 28.72 -10.71
CA ALA A 170 -9.31 28.38 -11.49
C ALA A 170 -9.88 27.00 -11.14
N PHE A 171 -9.05 26.04 -10.71
CA PHE A 171 -9.52 24.71 -10.29
C PHE A 171 -10.32 24.79 -8.99
N VAL A 172 -9.89 25.65 -8.06
CA VAL A 172 -10.62 25.91 -6.81
C VAL A 172 -11.96 26.59 -7.10
N GLY A 173 -11.97 27.55 -8.03
CA GLY A 173 -13.20 28.22 -8.49
C GLY A 173 -14.19 27.23 -9.11
N LEU A 174 -13.74 26.40 -10.05
CA LEU A 174 -14.59 25.39 -10.70
C LEU A 174 -15.10 24.32 -9.72
N ARG A 175 -14.28 23.94 -8.73
CA ARG A 175 -14.72 23.07 -7.63
C ARG A 175 -15.81 23.74 -6.80
N HIS A 176 -15.68 25.02 -6.46
CA HIS A 176 -16.68 25.75 -5.69
C HIS A 176 -18.02 25.77 -6.43
N GLU A 177 -18.02 26.18 -7.70
CA GLU A 177 -19.17 26.18 -8.60
C GLU A 177 -19.85 24.80 -8.66
N ALA A 178 -19.09 23.73 -8.94
CA ALA A 178 -19.63 22.37 -9.05
C ALA A 178 -20.25 21.80 -7.76
N THR A 179 -19.93 22.38 -6.59
CA THR A 179 -20.45 21.93 -5.28
C THR A 179 -21.56 22.80 -4.71
N HIS A 180 -21.58 24.09 -5.03
CA HIS A 180 -22.46 25.06 -4.39
C HIS A 180 -23.37 25.81 -5.38
N GLU A 181 -23.02 25.84 -6.67
CA GLU A 181 -23.77 26.52 -7.72
C GLU A 181 -24.34 25.51 -8.71
N GLU A 182 -24.66 25.95 -9.93
CA GLU A 182 -25.08 25.06 -11.00
C GLU A 182 -23.91 24.22 -11.52
N LEU A 183 -24.20 22.96 -11.86
CA LEU A 183 -23.20 22.06 -12.43
C LEU A 183 -22.53 22.70 -13.66
N PRO A 184 -21.19 22.70 -13.79
CA PRO A 184 -20.56 23.37 -14.92
C PRO A 184 -20.93 22.76 -16.27
N ALA A 185 -20.75 23.56 -17.32
CA ALA A 185 -20.97 23.11 -18.69
C ALA A 185 -19.94 22.01 -19.07
N LEU A 186 -20.39 21.01 -19.85
CA LEU A 186 -19.56 19.85 -20.19
C LEU A 186 -18.21 20.23 -20.84
N GLY A 187 -18.21 21.18 -21.77
CA GLY A 187 -16.98 21.65 -22.42
C GLY A 187 -15.96 22.24 -21.46
N ARG A 188 -16.41 22.98 -20.44
CA ARG A 188 -15.53 23.52 -19.38
C ARG A 188 -14.95 22.41 -18.51
N LEU A 189 -15.76 21.41 -18.15
CA LEU A 189 -15.30 20.25 -17.39
C LEU A 189 -14.25 19.45 -18.16
N VAL A 190 -14.47 19.20 -19.45
CA VAL A 190 -13.52 18.47 -20.31
C VAL A 190 -12.19 19.22 -20.40
N GLY A 191 -12.22 20.54 -20.64
CA GLY A 191 -11.01 21.37 -20.66
C GLY A 191 -10.26 21.36 -19.33
N ALA A 192 -10.98 21.58 -18.22
CA ALA A 192 -10.38 21.59 -16.89
C ALA A 192 -9.79 20.23 -16.49
N VAL A 193 -10.42 19.11 -16.87
CA VAL A 193 -9.85 17.78 -16.66
C VAL A 193 -8.57 17.56 -17.48
N ALA A 194 -8.53 18.03 -18.73
CA ALA A 194 -7.31 17.95 -19.54
C ALA A 194 -6.16 18.74 -18.89
N GLU A 195 -6.43 19.96 -18.44
CA GLU A 195 -5.45 20.78 -17.70
C GLU A 195 -5.01 20.13 -16.38
N ALA A 196 -5.94 19.52 -15.64
CA ALA A 196 -5.64 18.82 -14.39
C ALA A 196 -4.75 17.59 -14.62
N LEU A 197 -4.96 16.84 -15.70
CA LEU A 197 -4.10 15.71 -16.07
C LEU A 197 -2.68 16.18 -16.42
N GLU A 198 -2.53 17.31 -17.12
CA GLU A 198 -1.21 17.86 -17.42
C GLU A 198 -0.52 18.40 -16.15
N TRP A 199 -1.28 19.02 -15.25
CA TRP A 199 -0.77 19.41 -13.94
C TRP A 199 -0.28 18.18 -13.14
N LEU A 200 -1.08 17.11 -13.08
CA LEU A 200 -0.72 15.83 -12.46
C LEU A 200 0.54 15.20 -13.09
N TRP A 201 0.71 15.35 -14.39
CA TRP A 201 1.94 14.95 -15.08
C TRP A 201 3.16 15.71 -14.56
N GLY A 202 3.08 17.04 -14.52
CA GLY A 202 4.16 17.91 -14.06
C GLY A 202 4.53 17.71 -12.59
N VAL A 203 3.54 17.53 -11.72
CA VAL A 203 3.80 17.44 -10.27
C VAL A 203 4.12 16.03 -9.78
N TYR A 204 3.65 14.98 -10.48
CA TYR A 204 3.80 13.59 -10.06
C TYR A 204 4.41 12.70 -11.14
N TRP A 205 3.71 12.45 -12.26
CA TRP A 205 4.05 11.34 -13.17
C TRP A 205 5.36 11.50 -13.95
N SER A 206 5.76 12.74 -14.28
CA SER A 206 7.02 13.03 -14.97
C SER A 206 8.25 12.58 -14.17
N ARG A 207 8.14 12.58 -12.83
CA ARG A 207 9.22 12.22 -11.90
C ARG A 207 9.30 10.72 -11.64
N VAL A 208 8.27 9.96 -12.01
CA VAL A 208 8.21 8.51 -11.80
C VAL A 208 9.10 7.80 -12.83
N GLY A 209 10.34 7.43 -12.48
CA GLY A 209 11.22 6.62 -13.33
C GLY A 209 12.40 7.32 -14.00
N GLY A 210 12.75 8.54 -13.59
CA GLY A 210 14.04 9.14 -13.94
C GLY A 210 15.14 8.56 -13.05
N THR A 211 16.22 8.06 -13.66
CA THR A 211 17.49 7.75 -12.99
C THR A 211 18.11 9.06 -12.47
N GLU A 212 18.65 9.03 -11.25
CA GLU A 212 19.25 10.18 -10.53
C GLU A 212 20.56 10.72 -11.13
N GLU A 213 20.76 10.63 -12.45
CA GLU A 213 21.90 11.22 -13.13
C GLU A 213 21.42 12.11 -14.27
N GLU A 214 21.01 13.33 -13.94
CA GLU A 214 21.42 14.56 -14.63
C GLU A 214 20.76 15.77 -13.94
N GLY A 215 21.61 16.63 -13.39
CA GLY A 215 21.19 17.82 -12.66
C GLY A 215 20.59 18.88 -13.58
N GLY A 216 19.58 19.61 -13.08
CA GLY A 216 19.07 20.78 -13.80
C GLY A 216 17.82 21.43 -13.23
N LYS A 217 17.96 22.12 -12.09
CA LYS A 217 17.07 23.22 -11.60
C LYS A 217 15.61 22.87 -11.26
N GLY A 218 15.44 22.30 -10.07
CA GLY A 218 14.20 22.37 -9.28
C GLY A 218 14.54 22.40 -7.79
N GLY A 219 15.22 23.46 -7.34
CA GLY A 219 15.80 23.58 -6.00
C GLY A 219 14.75 23.69 -4.90
N GLY A 220 14.63 22.65 -4.07
CA GLY A 220 13.82 22.65 -2.86
C GLY A 220 13.77 21.27 -2.21
N VAL A 221 13.14 20.31 -2.87
CA VAL A 221 12.76 19.01 -2.25
C VAL A 221 13.89 17.99 -2.21
N GLY A 222 14.78 17.98 -3.21
CA GLY A 222 15.94 17.05 -3.23
C GLY A 222 16.89 17.28 -2.04
N ARG A 223 17.10 18.55 -1.66
CA ARG A 223 17.95 18.92 -0.53
C ARG A 223 17.36 18.50 0.82
N GLU A 224 16.03 18.53 0.95
CA GLU A 224 15.34 18.07 2.17
C GLU A 224 15.39 16.55 2.33
N MET A 225 15.17 15.79 1.26
CA MET A 225 15.30 14.32 1.28
C MET A 225 16.73 13.86 1.57
N GLU A 226 17.71 14.51 0.94
CA GLU A 226 19.14 14.24 1.16
C GLU A 226 19.56 14.60 2.60
N MET A 227 19.09 15.73 3.12
CA MET A 227 19.31 16.13 4.51
C MET A 227 18.65 15.16 5.49
N GLU A 228 17.41 14.73 5.24
CA GLU A 228 16.72 13.76 6.08
C GLU A 228 17.39 12.38 6.08
N MET A 229 17.86 11.91 4.92
CA MET A 229 18.57 10.64 4.83
C MET A 229 19.92 10.69 5.56
N THR A 230 20.64 11.81 5.44
CA THR A 230 21.90 12.07 6.16
C THR A 230 21.66 12.16 7.67
N MET A 231 20.62 12.88 8.09
CA MET A 231 20.26 13.02 9.51
C MET A 231 19.84 11.67 10.10
N ALA A 232 19.01 10.90 9.39
CA ALA A 232 18.64 9.54 9.79
C ALA A 232 19.87 8.60 9.83
N ALA A 233 20.88 8.80 9.00
CA ALA A 233 22.12 8.03 9.06
C ALA A 233 22.94 8.37 10.32
N GLY A 234 23.11 9.65 10.64
CA GLY A 234 23.75 10.09 11.88
C GLY A 234 23.01 9.60 13.13
N VAL A 235 21.67 9.66 13.13
CA VAL A 235 20.83 9.13 14.21
C VAL A 235 21.03 7.62 14.38
N ARG A 236 21.07 6.86 13.28
CA ARG A 236 21.33 5.41 13.36
C ARG A 236 22.70 5.09 13.95
N GLU A 237 23.74 5.80 13.52
CA GLU A 237 25.09 5.57 14.02
C GLU A 237 25.15 5.79 15.54
N GLU A 238 24.59 6.90 16.02
CA GLU A 238 24.59 7.25 17.43
C GLU A 238 23.70 6.32 18.26
N ALA A 239 22.51 5.98 17.74
CA ALA A 239 21.63 4.99 18.37
C ALA A 239 22.34 3.63 18.53
N GLY A 240 23.05 3.18 17.48
CA GLY A 240 23.82 1.94 17.53
C GLY A 240 24.94 1.99 18.57
N ARG A 241 25.64 3.12 18.69
CA ARG A 241 26.66 3.35 19.72
C ARG A 241 26.06 3.25 21.13
N LEU A 242 24.96 3.96 21.39
CA LEU A 242 24.27 3.98 22.68
C LEU A 242 23.75 2.59 23.07
N MET A 243 23.09 1.88 22.14
CA MET A 243 22.50 0.56 22.40
C MET A 243 23.57 -0.52 22.62
N ARG A 244 24.67 -0.49 21.88
CA ARG A 244 25.81 -1.41 22.11
C ARG A 244 26.48 -1.13 23.46
N SER A 245 26.65 0.14 23.82
CA SER A 245 27.16 0.57 25.12
C SER A 245 26.25 0.06 26.26
N PHE A 246 24.94 0.29 26.15
CA PHE A 246 23.94 -0.22 27.09
C PHE A 246 23.99 -1.73 27.25
N ARG A 247 24.07 -2.47 26.13
CA ARG A 247 24.15 -3.94 26.16
C ARG A 247 25.38 -4.41 26.93
N GLY A 248 26.54 -3.76 26.75
CA GLY A 248 27.75 -4.04 27.51
C GLY A 248 27.59 -3.73 29.00
N LEU A 249 27.04 -2.55 29.30
CA LEU A 249 26.78 -2.07 30.66
C LEU A 249 25.84 -2.99 31.44
N ARG A 250 24.74 -3.44 30.82
CA ARG A 250 23.82 -4.42 31.41
C ARG A 250 24.47 -5.77 31.65
N ARG A 251 25.21 -6.30 30.67
CA ARG A 251 25.92 -7.59 30.82
C ARG A 251 26.92 -7.56 31.98
N GLU A 252 27.69 -6.48 32.10
CA GLU A 252 28.65 -6.33 33.21
C GLU A 252 27.95 -6.18 34.56
N ALA A 253 26.79 -5.51 34.60
CA ALA A 253 26.01 -5.39 35.83
C ALA A 253 25.46 -6.75 36.31
N PHE A 254 24.99 -7.60 35.39
CA PHE A 254 24.62 -8.98 35.73
C PHE A 254 25.82 -9.79 36.21
N LYS A 255 26.97 -9.68 35.54
CA LYS A 255 28.21 -10.37 35.92
C LYS A 255 28.67 -10.01 37.34
N ARG A 256 28.58 -8.72 37.71
CA ARG A 256 28.92 -8.21 39.04
C ARG A 256 27.79 -8.29 40.07
N LYS A 257 26.63 -8.85 39.71
CA LYS A 257 25.42 -8.91 40.55
C LYS A 257 24.96 -7.54 41.08
N ARG A 258 25.18 -6.47 40.30
CA ARG A 258 24.81 -5.08 40.62
C ARG A 258 23.63 -4.55 39.80
N GLN A 259 22.89 -5.43 39.12
CA GLN A 259 21.80 -5.07 38.21
C GLN A 259 20.65 -4.30 38.88
N ASN A 260 20.51 -4.40 40.20
CA ASN A 260 19.51 -3.69 40.99
C ASN A 260 20.10 -2.52 41.78
N SER A 261 21.38 -2.21 41.61
CA SER A 261 22.02 -1.11 42.34
C SER A 261 21.51 0.24 41.85
N ARG A 262 21.49 1.22 42.75
CA ARG A 262 21.11 2.60 42.40
C ARG A 262 22.02 3.18 41.32
N GLU A 263 23.32 2.94 41.42
CA GLU A 263 24.31 3.37 40.43
C GLU A 263 23.97 2.83 39.04
N HIS A 264 23.65 1.54 38.94
CA HIS A 264 23.31 0.94 37.66
C HIS A 264 21.99 1.45 37.09
N ARG A 265 21.00 1.75 37.94
CA ARG A 265 19.76 2.39 37.49
C ARG A 265 20.03 3.76 36.87
N VAL A 266 20.90 4.57 37.49
CA VAL A 266 21.31 5.88 36.95
C VAL A 266 22.06 5.72 35.62
N GLU A 267 22.91 4.71 35.48
CA GLU A 267 23.57 4.39 34.19
C GLU A 267 22.53 4.10 33.09
N VAL A 268 21.51 3.28 33.39
CA VAL A 268 20.44 2.94 32.44
C VAL A 268 19.58 4.15 32.08
N GLU A 269 19.19 4.96 33.07
CA GLU A 269 18.45 6.20 32.87
C GLU A 269 19.25 7.22 32.04
N SER A 270 20.59 7.22 32.18
CA SER A 270 21.48 8.05 31.36
C SER A 270 21.43 7.68 29.89
N VAL A 271 21.49 6.38 29.57
CA VAL A 271 21.34 5.90 28.19
C VAL A 271 19.94 6.23 27.67
N ALA A 272 18.89 5.98 28.46
CA ALA A 272 17.51 6.26 28.06
C ALA A 272 17.30 7.75 27.74
N ARG A 273 17.89 8.64 28.54
CA ARG A 273 17.87 10.09 28.29
C ARG A 273 18.58 10.45 26.99
N ALA A 274 19.79 9.93 26.75
CA ALA A 274 20.52 10.17 25.51
C ALA A 274 19.75 9.70 24.27
N CYS A 275 19.11 8.52 24.35
CA CYS A 275 18.21 8.04 23.29
C CYS A 275 16.98 8.94 23.11
N GLY A 276 16.40 9.45 24.21
CA GLY A 276 15.29 10.40 24.19
C GLY A 276 15.65 11.71 23.49
N GLU A 277 16.80 12.30 23.84
CA GLU A 277 17.36 13.51 23.20
C GLU A 277 17.63 13.27 21.70
N LEU A 278 18.14 12.09 21.36
CA LEU A 278 18.36 11.69 19.96
C LEU A 278 17.05 11.61 19.17
N CYS A 279 15.98 11.12 19.81
CA CYS A 279 14.64 11.01 19.22
C CYS A 279 13.92 12.37 19.12
N SER A 280 14.04 13.24 20.12
CA SER A 280 13.36 14.54 20.12
C SER A 280 13.93 15.51 19.09
N GLY A 281 15.24 15.44 18.79
CA GLY A 281 15.91 16.51 18.04
C GLY A 281 15.82 17.85 18.78
N GLY A 282 16.26 18.94 18.16
CA GLY A 282 16.08 20.29 18.71
C GLY A 282 14.60 20.72 18.73
N GLU A 283 14.31 22.03 18.72
CA GLU A 283 12.93 22.59 18.64
C GLU A 283 12.21 22.33 17.28
N GLY A 284 12.38 21.14 16.70
CA GLY A 284 11.83 20.70 15.41
C GLY A 284 10.50 19.94 15.56
N ARG A 285 9.61 20.13 14.57
CA ARG A 285 8.22 19.64 14.54
C ARG A 285 8.11 18.11 14.31
N GLY A 286 6.96 17.54 14.67
CA GLY A 286 6.71 16.09 14.83
C GLY A 286 7.11 15.12 13.71
N SER A 287 7.22 15.52 12.43
CA SER A 287 7.67 14.60 11.37
C SER A 287 9.16 14.25 11.47
N GLU A 288 9.98 15.20 11.94
CA GLU A 288 11.41 14.95 12.18
C GLU A 288 11.60 13.99 13.35
N GLN A 289 10.85 14.19 14.43
CA GLN A 289 10.83 13.30 15.59
C GLN A 289 10.42 11.88 15.19
N GLU A 290 9.36 11.72 14.37
CA GLU A 290 8.95 10.40 13.88
C GLU A 290 10.05 9.72 13.07
N ALA A 291 10.73 10.46 12.17
CA ALA A 291 11.86 9.92 11.40
C ALA A 291 13.04 9.49 12.29
N ARG A 292 13.35 10.27 13.34
CA ARG A 292 14.38 9.93 14.35
C ARG A 292 13.99 8.69 15.15
N VAL A 293 12.75 8.61 15.62
CA VAL A 293 12.22 7.44 16.33
C VAL A 293 12.29 6.20 15.46
N ASN A 294 11.86 6.28 14.20
CA ASN A 294 11.96 5.17 13.24
C ASN A 294 13.42 4.75 12.99
N ALA A 295 14.36 5.69 12.94
CA ALA A 295 15.78 5.38 12.81
C ALA A 295 16.31 4.63 14.05
N VAL A 296 15.94 5.04 15.26
CA VAL A 296 16.32 4.38 16.52
C VAL A 296 15.69 2.99 16.63
N VAL A 297 14.40 2.85 16.35
CA VAL A 297 13.69 1.56 16.32
C VAL A 297 14.30 0.63 15.29
N GLY A 298 14.63 1.15 14.12
CA GLY A 298 15.29 0.39 13.07
C GLY A 298 16.60 -0.22 13.54
N VAL A 299 17.43 0.51 14.29
CA VAL A 299 18.69 -0.04 14.83
C VAL A 299 18.44 -1.21 15.79
N LEU A 300 17.41 -1.14 16.64
CA LEU A 300 17.08 -2.24 17.56
C LEU A 300 16.74 -3.53 16.83
N VAL A 301 15.97 -3.42 15.74
CA VAL A 301 15.41 -4.56 15.01
C VAL A 301 16.33 -5.03 13.89
N ASP A 302 16.75 -4.14 12.98
CA ASP A 302 17.50 -4.50 11.77
C ASP A 302 18.94 -4.95 12.09
N GLU A 303 19.58 -4.34 13.10
CA GLU A 303 20.90 -4.79 13.58
C GLU A 303 20.78 -5.97 14.56
N LYS A 304 19.58 -6.56 14.72
CA LYS A 304 19.31 -7.74 15.56
C LYS A 304 19.76 -7.57 17.02
N LEU A 305 19.76 -6.35 17.55
CA LEU A 305 20.25 -6.07 18.90
C LEU A 305 19.37 -6.70 19.98
N LEU A 306 18.07 -6.82 19.70
CA LEU A 306 17.09 -7.45 20.56
C LEU A 306 17.19 -8.99 20.61
N LEU A 307 17.97 -9.62 19.71
CA LEU A 307 18.08 -11.07 19.61
C LEU A 307 19.34 -11.60 20.33
N PRO A 308 19.26 -12.78 20.99
CA PRO A 308 20.44 -13.50 21.48
C PRO A 308 21.41 -13.83 20.35
N SER A 309 22.72 -13.81 20.65
CA SER A 309 23.74 -14.30 19.72
C SER A 309 23.66 -15.82 19.60
N ASN A 310 23.62 -16.36 18.38
CA ASN A 310 23.47 -17.80 18.07
C ASN A 310 22.14 -18.41 18.50
N ARG A 311 21.03 -17.70 18.23
CA ARG A 311 19.69 -18.22 18.47
C ARG A 311 19.37 -19.40 17.54
N GLU A 312 18.79 -20.45 18.12
CA GLU A 312 18.14 -21.56 17.39
C GLU A 312 16.62 -21.49 17.56
N LEU A 313 15.86 -22.16 16.69
CA LEU A 313 14.40 -22.26 16.81
C LEU A 313 13.99 -22.82 18.18
N GLY A 314 12.96 -22.24 18.79
CA GLY A 314 12.48 -22.61 20.11
C GLY A 314 13.36 -22.11 21.27
N SER A 315 14.46 -21.39 21.01
CA SER A 315 15.30 -20.84 22.07
C SER A 315 14.52 -19.86 22.95
N ALA A 316 14.77 -19.90 24.27
CA ALA A 316 14.11 -19.01 25.22
C ALA A 316 14.52 -17.53 25.01
N MET A 317 13.53 -16.62 25.03
CA MET A 317 13.76 -15.17 24.91
C MET A 317 13.88 -14.44 26.26
N GLY A 318 13.57 -15.10 27.37
CA GLY A 318 13.53 -14.50 28.72
C GLY A 318 14.77 -13.68 29.10
N PRO A 319 16.00 -14.20 28.92
CA PRO A 319 17.21 -13.45 29.22
C PRO A 319 17.38 -12.18 28.36
N ALA A 320 17.05 -12.24 27.07
CA ALA A 320 17.10 -11.08 26.20
C ALA A 320 16.04 -10.04 26.58
N ILE A 321 14.82 -10.50 26.88
CA ILE A 321 13.72 -9.63 27.34
C ILE A 321 14.12 -8.91 28.63
N THR A 322 14.69 -9.62 29.60
CA THR A 322 15.13 -9.03 30.89
C THR A 322 16.32 -8.08 30.72
N LEU A 323 17.17 -8.32 29.72
CA LEU A 323 18.30 -7.43 29.42
C LEU A 323 17.82 -6.06 28.94
N TRP A 324 16.82 -6.05 28.04
CA TRP A 324 16.38 -4.88 27.30
C TRP A 324 15.12 -4.19 27.86
N SER A 325 14.25 -4.91 28.57
CA SER A 325 12.93 -4.40 29.02
C SER A 325 13.04 -3.07 29.74
N GLY A 326 13.95 -2.96 30.70
CA GLY A 326 14.13 -1.72 31.46
C GLY A 326 14.46 -0.49 30.61
N LEU A 327 15.21 -0.64 29.52
CA LEU A 327 15.46 0.47 28.59
C LEU A 327 14.24 0.73 27.71
N LEU A 328 13.63 -0.30 27.14
CA LEU A 328 12.48 -0.16 26.24
C LEU A 328 11.27 0.43 26.95
N ASP A 329 11.06 0.09 28.22
CA ASP A 329 10.00 0.66 29.06
C ASP A 329 10.26 2.13 29.34
N LEU A 330 11.50 2.50 29.70
CA LEU A 330 11.87 3.91 29.87
C LEU A 330 11.66 4.71 28.58
N LEU A 331 12.07 4.18 27.42
CA LEU A 331 11.85 4.82 26.13
C LEU A 331 10.37 4.95 25.78
N ALA A 332 9.56 3.92 26.07
CA ALA A 332 8.11 3.97 25.86
C ALA A 332 7.43 5.01 26.77
N THR A 333 8.00 5.31 27.95
CA THR A 333 7.48 6.37 28.83
C THR A 333 7.89 7.78 28.41
N THR A 334 9.04 7.93 27.74
CA THR A 334 9.59 9.24 27.37
C THR A 334 9.26 9.65 25.94
N ILE A 335 9.04 8.69 25.03
CA ILE A 335 8.81 8.93 23.61
C ILE A 335 7.38 8.47 23.25
N PRO A 336 6.52 9.37 22.75
CA PRO A 336 5.16 9.02 22.33
C PRO A 336 5.15 7.91 21.27
N ASP A 337 4.23 6.95 21.42
CA ASP A 337 4.01 5.84 20.48
C ASP A 337 5.26 5.00 20.14
N PHE A 338 6.34 5.08 20.93
CA PHE A 338 7.59 4.35 20.68
C PHE A 338 7.39 2.84 20.59
N ARG A 339 6.54 2.28 21.45
CA ARG A 339 6.22 0.85 21.43
C ARG A 339 5.42 0.45 20.19
N LEU A 340 4.49 1.30 19.74
CA LEU A 340 3.79 1.08 18.49
C LEU A 340 4.73 1.19 17.29
N ALA A 341 5.72 2.08 17.33
CA ALA A 341 6.77 2.14 16.31
C ALA A 341 7.59 0.85 16.27
N LEU A 342 7.97 0.29 17.42
CA LEU A 342 8.61 -1.04 17.53
C LEU A 342 7.74 -2.14 16.93
N ILE A 343 6.46 -2.21 17.28
CA ILE A 343 5.53 -3.22 16.76
C ILE A 343 5.39 -3.08 15.23
N ARG A 344 5.19 -1.87 14.71
CA ARG A 344 5.10 -1.62 13.25
C ARG A 344 6.36 -2.07 12.52
N HIS A 345 7.53 -1.70 13.03
CA HIS A 345 8.80 -2.04 12.40
C HIS A 345 9.06 -3.55 12.46
N ALA A 346 8.78 -4.18 13.60
CA ALA A 346 8.89 -5.64 13.75
C ALA A 346 7.97 -6.39 12.78
N LEU A 347 6.71 -5.97 12.65
CA LEU A 347 5.75 -6.52 11.70
C LEU A 347 6.19 -6.36 10.24
N SER A 348 6.83 -5.22 9.91
CA SER A 348 7.41 -4.98 8.59
C SER A 348 8.57 -5.91 8.28
N VAL A 349 9.44 -6.17 9.25
CA VAL A 349 10.54 -7.12 9.09
C VAL A 349 9.99 -8.55 8.97
N LEU A 350 9.04 -8.96 9.82
CA LEU A 350 8.41 -10.29 9.77
C LEU A 350 7.72 -10.56 8.42
N SER A 351 6.95 -9.60 7.90
CA SER A 351 6.30 -9.77 6.61
C SER A 351 7.30 -9.81 5.44
N SER A 352 8.45 -9.14 5.57
CA SER A 352 9.53 -9.13 4.59
C SER A 352 10.40 -10.39 4.64
N THR A 353 10.63 -10.97 5.82
CA THR A 353 11.35 -12.26 5.96
C THR A 353 10.49 -13.42 5.48
N ASP A 354 9.21 -13.43 5.83
CA ASP A 354 8.20 -14.36 5.29
C ASP A 354 8.12 -14.33 3.76
N ALA A 355 8.49 -13.19 3.16
CA ALA A 355 8.52 -13.01 1.72
C ALA A 355 9.72 -13.60 1.02
N ALA A 356 10.87 -13.49 1.67
CA ALA A 356 12.16 -13.80 1.08
C ALA A 356 12.52 -15.28 1.24
N SER A 357 12.02 -15.94 2.30
CA SER A 357 12.35 -17.34 2.61
C SER A 357 11.33 -18.33 2.00
N PRO A 358 11.79 -19.42 1.35
CA PRO A 358 10.91 -20.52 0.97
C PRO A 358 10.43 -21.36 2.16
N ASN A 359 11.18 -21.35 3.28
CA ASN A 359 10.87 -22.07 4.51
C ASN A 359 10.85 -21.06 5.68
N PRO A 360 9.83 -20.18 5.76
CA PRO A 360 9.77 -19.12 6.76
C PRO A 360 9.64 -19.67 8.19
N ASP A 361 9.10 -20.88 8.36
CA ASP A 361 8.98 -21.61 9.61
C ASP A 361 10.32 -21.98 10.24
N GLN A 362 11.40 -22.00 9.46
CA GLN A 362 12.76 -22.34 9.90
C GLN A 362 13.62 -21.11 10.26
N ASP A 363 13.07 -19.90 10.21
CA ASP A 363 13.82 -18.67 10.52
C ASP A 363 13.81 -18.37 12.03
N ALA A 364 14.91 -18.72 12.70
CA ALA A 364 15.08 -18.52 14.14
C ALA A 364 15.06 -17.03 14.54
N ASP A 365 15.52 -16.13 13.67
CA ASP A 365 15.53 -14.69 13.93
C ASP A 365 14.12 -14.10 13.81
N ALA A 366 13.36 -14.53 12.80
CA ALA A 366 11.96 -14.17 12.65
C ALA A 366 11.12 -14.69 13.83
N GLU A 367 11.36 -15.92 14.30
CA GLU A 367 10.72 -16.43 15.53
C GLU A 367 11.04 -15.52 16.73
N GLY A 368 12.30 -15.13 16.91
CA GLY A 368 12.72 -14.25 18.00
C GLY A 368 12.03 -12.89 17.95
N LEU A 369 11.87 -12.33 16.75
CA LEU A 369 11.17 -11.06 16.53
C LEU A 369 9.65 -11.19 16.75
N TYR A 370 9.05 -12.31 16.35
CA TYR A 370 7.66 -12.64 16.65
C TYR A 370 7.41 -12.71 18.17
N LEU A 371 8.31 -13.36 18.92
CA LEU A 371 8.21 -13.44 20.39
C LEU A 371 8.34 -12.06 21.06
N TRP A 372 9.22 -11.19 20.56
CA TRP A 372 9.30 -9.79 21.01
C TRP A 372 8.03 -9.02 20.70
N THR A 373 7.48 -9.18 19.51
CA THR A 373 6.24 -8.51 19.08
C THR A 373 5.08 -8.92 19.99
N ARG A 374 4.95 -10.21 20.30
CA ARG A 374 3.98 -10.72 21.28
C ARG A 374 4.16 -10.06 22.65
N HIS A 375 5.40 -9.96 23.14
CA HIS A 375 5.70 -9.30 24.41
C HIS A 375 5.33 -7.81 24.41
N PHE A 376 5.56 -7.09 23.31
CA PHE A 376 5.15 -5.69 23.19
C PHE A 376 3.62 -5.52 23.19
N LEU A 377 2.90 -6.44 22.57
CA LEU A 377 1.43 -6.43 22.55
C LEU A 377 0.84 -6.61 23.95
N ASP A 378 1.49 -7.39 24.83
CA ASP A 378 1.06 -7.56 26.23
C ASP A 378 0.96 -6.21 26.97
N SER A 379 1.88 -5.30 26.68
CA SER A 379 1.93 -3.97 27.28
C SER A 379 1.03 -2.93 26.61
N GLU A 380 0.76 -3.04 25.30
CA GLU A 380 -0.10 -2.08 24.57
C GLU A 380 -1.59 -2.43 24.63
N GLY A 381 -1.93 -3.67 25.01
CA GLY A 381 -3.30 -4.15 25.06
C GLY A 381 -4.00 -4.09 23.70
N GLU A 382 -5.27 -3.69 23.70
CA GLU A 382 -6.12 -3.70 22.51
C GLU A 382 -5.61 -2.79 21.38
N ARG A 383 -5.05 -1.62 21.70
CA ARG A 383 -4.51 -0.67 20.69
C ARG A 383 -3.40 -1.32 19.85
N GLY A 384 -2.51 -2.05 20.50
CA GLY A 384 -1.47 -2.83 19.83
C GLY A 384 -2.04 -4.00 19.04
N ALA A 385 -3.00 -4.73 19.63
CA ALA A 385 -3.66 -5.87 19.00
C ALA A 385 -4.36 -5.49 17.70
N VAL A 386 -5.14 -4.40 17.68
CA VAL A 386 -5.79 -3.88 16.46
C VAL A 386 -4.76 -3.55 15.38
N LEU A 387 -3.68 -2.86 15.76
CA LEU A 387 -2.62 -2.50 14.82
C LEU A 387 -1.96 -3.74 14.20
N ALA A 388 -1.61 -4.71 15.02
CA ALA A 388 -0.94 -5.93 14.57
C ALA A 388 -1.89 -6.81 13.74
N LEU A 389 -3.14 -6.99 14.16
CA LEU A 389 -4.10 -7.84 13.46
C LEU A 389 -4.49 -7.27 12.09
N ARG A 390 -4.66 -5.94 12.00
CA ARG A 390 -4.81 -5.24 10.72
C ARG A 390 -3.62 -5.50 9.80
N TRP A 391 -2.39 -5.44 10.33
CA TRP A 391 -1.19 -5.74 9.55
C TRP A 391 -1.16 -7.20 9.05
N CYS A 392 -1.51 -8.14 9.92
CA CYS A 392 -1.54 -9.57 9.58
C CYS A 392 -2.54 -9.85 8.45
N CYS A 393 -3.67 -9.15 8.43
CA CYS A 393 -4.65 -9.25 7.33
C CYS A 393 -4.12 -8.68 6.00
N LEU A 394 -3.32 -7.60 6.06
CA LEU A 394 -2.79 -6.94 4.87
C LEU A 394 -1.56 -7.66 4.28
N TYR A 395 -0.77 -8.31 5.15
CA TYR A 395 0.47 -8.99 4.78
C TYR A 395 0.48 -10.42 5.33
N PRO A 396 -0.38 -11.30 4.79
CA PRO A 396 -0.44 -12.70 5.21
C PRO A 396 0.89 -13.39 4.89
N GLY A 397 1.49 -13.99 5.92
CA GLY A 397 2.75 -14.72 5.92
C GLY A 397 2.72 -15.77 7.04
N TYR A 398 3.77 -16.57 7.18
CA TYR A 398 3.81 -17.62 8.20
C TYR A 398 3.82 -17.00 9.61
N TRP A 399 4.75 -16.09 9.90
CA TRP A 399 4.87 -15.48 11.23
C TRP A 399 3.76 -14.48 11.52
N THR A 400 3.29 -13.73 10.51
CA THR A 400 2.15 -12.82 10.71
C THR A 400 0.84 -13.58 10.92
N ARG A 401 0.66 -14.75 10.29
CA ARG A 401 -0.48 -15.63 10.58
C ARG A 401 -0.41 -16.17 12.00
N LYS A 402 0.73 -16.72 12.41
CA LYS A 402 0.93 -17.22 13.78
C LYS A 402 0.67 -16.13 14.83
N LEU A 403 1.10 -14.89 14.56
CA LEU A 403 0.83 -13.75 15.42
C LEU A 403 -0.66 -13.37 15.47
N GLY A 404 -1.35 -13.37 14.32
CA GLY A 404 -2.78 -13.07 14.25
C GLY A 404 -3.63 -14.10 15.00
N GLU A 405 -3.31 -15.39 14.88
CA GLU A 405 -3.96 -16.47 15.63
C GLU A 405 -3.77 -16.29 17.14
N ASP A 406 -2.56 -15.95 17.58
CA ASP A 406 -2.25 -15.66 18.98
C ASP A 406 -3.02 -14.45 19.53
N ILE A 407 -3.17 -13.39 18.72
CA ILE A 407 -3.92 -12.20 19.11
C ILE A 407 -5.40 -12.57 19.30
N LEU A 408 -5.99 -13.29 18.35
CA LEU A 408 -7.38 -13.74 18.42
C LEU A 408 -7.61 -14.69 19.61
N ALA A 409 -6.69 -15.61 19.88
CA ALA A 409 -6.80 -16.53 21.02
C ALA A 409 -6.80 -15.84 22.39
N ARG A 410 -6.33 -14.58 22.46
CA ARG A 410 -6.24 -13.79 23.69
C ARG A 410 -7.25 -12.65 23.75
N GLY A 411 -7.95 -12.37 22.66
CA GLY A 411 -8.99 -11.36 22.59
C GLY A 411 -10.26 -11.79 23.34
N ASP A 412 -11.08 -10.81 23.72
CA ASP A 412 -12.42 -11.07 24.22
C ASP A 412 -13.39 -11.45 23.08
N GLU A 413 -14.61 -11.84 23.44
CA GLU A 413 -15.62 -12.30 22.47
C GLU A 413 -15.98 -11.23 21.43
N GLU A 414 -16.02 -9.95 21.81
CA GLU A 414 -16.35 -8.85 20.91
C GLU A 414 -15.22 -8.63 19.90
N PHE A 415 -13.98 -8.57 20.37
CA PHE A 415 -12.80 -8.43 19.54
C PHE A 415 -12.67 -9.59 18.54
N VAL A 416 -12.86 -10.83 19.02
CA VAL A 416 -12.82 -12.02 18.16
C VAL A 416 -13.94 -12.00 17.12
N HIS A 417 -15.16 -11.62 17.50
CA HIS A 417 -16.28 -11.53 16.57
C HIS A 417 -16.01 -10.54 15.42
N VAL A 418 -15.37 -9.41 15.70
CA VAL A 418 -15.04 -8.39 14.69
C VAL A 418 -13.93 -8.88 13.75
N TRP A 419 -12.86 -9.46 14.29
CA TRP A 419 -11.64 -9.67 13.52
C TRP A 419 -11.46 -11.08 12.95
N LYS A 420 -12.07 -12.11 13.53
CA LYS A 420 -11.83 -13.51 13.12
C LYS A 420 -12.16 -13.74 11.65
N GLY A 421 -13.35 -13.32 11.20
CA GLY A 421 -13.76 -13.50 9.80
C GLY A 421 -12.87 -12.73 8.81
N LEU A 422 -12.43 -11.52 9.18
CA LEU A 422 -11.49 -10.72 8.37
C LEU A 422 -10.13 -11.41 8.26
N PHE A 423 -9.63 -11.91 9.39
CA PHE A 423 -8.33 -12.59 9.46
C PHE A 423 -8.33 -13.91 8.69
N GLU A 424 -9.35 -14.77 8.88
CA GLU A 424 -9.50 -16.03 8.15
C GLU A 424 -9.60 -15.79 6.62
N SER A 425 -10.35 -14.76 6.21
CA SER A 425 -10.50 -14.39 4.80
C SER A 425 -9.20 -13.86 4.17
N SER A 426 -8.27 -13.35 4.98
CA SER A 426 -6.98 -12.83 4.52
C SER A 426 -5.96 -13.94 4.19
N ALA A 427 -6.22 -15.19 4.61
CA ALA A 427 -5.31 -16.29 4.37
C ALA A 427 -5.17 -16.57 2.87
N LEU A 428 -3.94 -16.45 2.35
CA LEU A 428 -3.60 -17.00 1.04
C LEU A 428 -3.77 -18.51 1.12
N ARG A 429 -4.73 -19.07 0.35
CA ARG A 429 -4.90 -20.52 0.22
C ARG A 429 -3.56 -21.13 -0.18
N ASP A 430 -3.04 -22.04 0.62
CA ASP A 430 -1.89 -22.85 0.22
C ASP A 430 -2.28 -23.63 -1.04
N VAL A 431 -1.64 -23.28 -2.16
CA VAL A 431 -1.65 -24.08 -3.38
C VAL A 431 -0.83 -25.34 -3.07
N GLY A 432 -1.45 -26.28 -2.36
CA GLY A 432 -0.80 -27.48 -1.85
C GLY A 432 -1.70 -28.40 -1.03
N SER A 433 -2.77 -27.89 -0.41
CA SER A 433 -3.75 -28.74 0.28
C SER A 433 -5.10 -28.66 -0.42
N SER A 434 -5.24 -29.40 -1.52
CA SER A 434 -6.54 -29.97 -1.88
C SER A 434 -6.87 -31.07 -0.86
N ALA A 435 -7.24 -30.66 0.36
CA ALA A 435 -7.98 -31.53 1.26
C ALA A 435 -9.47 -31.32 0.94
N SER A 436 -10.12 -32.42 0.57
CA SER A 436 -11.52 -32.49 0.25
C SER A 436 -12.37 -32.01 1.42
N GLU A 437 -13.05 -30.88 1.26
CA GLU A 437 -14.31 -30.64 1.96
C GLU A 437 -15.45 -30.88 0.96
N ALA A 438 -15.62 -32.17 0.63
CA ALA A 438 -16.94 -32.67 0.26
C ALA A 438 -17.71 -32.80 1.57
N GLY A 439 -18.86 -32.11 1.65
CA GLY A 439 -19.59 -31.88 2.89
C GLY A 439 -19.97 -33.14 3.66
N THR A 440 -20.11 -32.97 4.96
CA THR A 440 -20.88 -33.89 5.79
C THR A 440 -21.95 -33.11 6.53
N SER A 441 -23.06 -32.86 5.83
CA SER A 441 -24.36 -32.68 6.49
C SER A 441 -24.77 -34.05 7.03
N GLN A 442 -24.61 -34.28 8.33
CA GLN A 442 -25.29 -35.37 9.01
C GLN A 442 -26.73 -34.95 9.33
N SER A 443 -27.67 -35.37 8.48
CA SER A 443 -29.04 -35.64 8.87
C SER A 443 -29.31 -37.11 8.64
N GLN A 444 -29.74 -37.78 9.71
CA GLN A 444 -30.13 -39.18 9.78
C GLN A 444 -31.12 -39.56 8.68
N LEU A 445 -30.96 -40.75 8.10
CA LEU A 445 -31.99 -41.80 8.03
C LEU A 445 -31.41 -43.07 7.39
N GLU A 446 -31.62 -44.17 8.09
CA GLU A 446 -31.34 -45.56 7.72
C GLU A 446 -32.07 -45.95 6.42
N VAL A 447 -31.46 -46.84 5.62
CA VAL A 447 -32.06 -48.08 5.08
C VAL A 447 -30.92 -48.95 4.52
N GLU A 448 -30.82 -50.17 5.05
CA GLU A 448 -30.00 -51.28 4.54
C GLU A 448 -30.46 -51.74 3.14
N LEU A 449 -29.54 -52.25 2.30
CA LEU A 449 -29.67 -53.54 1.60
C LEU A 449 -28.48 -53.81 0.63
N ASN A 450 -27.74 -54.87 0.96
CA ASN A 450 -27.04 -55.88 0.13
C ASN A 450 -26.65 -55.60 -1.33
N GLY A 451 -25.42 -56.02 -1.69
CA GLY A 451 -25.13 -56.55 -3.03
C GLY A 451 -23.67 -56.50 -3.50
N SER A 452 -22.92 -57.53 -3.13
CA SER A 452 -21.85 -58.26 -3.83
C SER A 452 -21.14 -57.74 -5.09
N GLN A 453 -19.85 -58.14 -5.19
CA GLN A 453 -19.05 -58.44 -6.41
C GLN A 453 -18.49 -57.24 -7.20
N ASP A 454 -17.33 -57.28 -7.86
CA ASP A 454 -16.16 -58.16 -7.93
C ASP A 454 -15.12 -57.39 -8.79
N ARG A 455 -13.83 -57.65 -8.56
CA ARG A 455 -12.75 -57.73 -9.58
C ARG A 455 -12.28 -56.54 -10.47
N VAL A 456 -10.94 -56.45 -10.45
CA VAL A 456 -9.98 -56.26 -11.57
C VAL A 456 -9.52 -54.83 -11.87
N GLY A 457 -8.24 -54.60 -11.58
CA GLY A 457 -7.49 -53.43 -12.00
C GLY A 457 -7.05 -53.46 -13.45
N ARG A 458 -6.59 -52.31 -13.93
CA ARG A 458 -5.57 -52.22 -14.96
C ARG A 458 -4.95 -50.82 -14.94
N GLU A 459 -3.65 -50.80 -14.72
CA GLU A 459 -2.77 -49.69 -15.01
C GLU A 459 -2.78 -49.39 -16.51
N SER A 460 -2.84 -48.11 -16.87
CA SER A 460 -2.34 -47.65 -18.16
C SER A 460 -1.95 -46.19 -18.05
N SER A 461 -0.63 -46.00 -18.02
CA SER A 461 0.10 -44.75 -18.14
C SER A 461 -0.27 -44.02 -19.43
N GLY A 462 -0.59 -42.74 -19.32
CA GLY A 462 -0.72 -41.81 -20.43
C GLY A 462 0.06 -40.54 -20.09
N SER A 463 1.33 -40.52 -20.48
CA SER A 463 2.19 -39.33 -20.44
C SER A 463 1.62 -38.29 -21.41
N GLY A 464 1.23 -37.14 -20.87
CA GLY A 464 0.84 -35.96 -21.62
C GLY A 464 1.53 -34.76 -20.99
N SER A 465 2.74 -34.48 -21.46
CA SER A 465 3.53 -33.29 -21.15
C SER A 465 2.72 -32.04 -21.51
N ASN A 466 2.37 -31.23 -20.51
CA ASN A 466 2.00 -29.84 -20.70
C ASN A 466 2.85 -29.00 -19.76
N GLU A 467 4.02 -28.61 -20.27
CA GLU A 467 4.86 -27.56 -19.69
C GLU A 467 4.13 -26.22 -19.83
N LEU A 468 3.44 -25.81 -18.77
CA LEU A 468 3.09 -24.42 -18.52
C LEU A 468 3.72 -24.04 -17.19
N GLY A 469 4.81 -23.28 -17.29
CA GLY A 469 5.71 -22.96 -16.20
C GLY A 469 5.00 -22.46 -14.94
N SER A 470 5.37 -23.08 -13.83
CA SER A 470 4.99 -22.72 -12.46
C SER A 470 5.58 -21.36 -12.07
N GLY A 471 5.01 -20.28 -12.58
CA GLY A 471 5.33 -18.91 -12.20
C GLY A 471 4.50 -18.46 -11.00
N GLY A 472 4.61 -19.16 -9.87
CA GLY A 472 3.98 -18.75 -8.62
C GLY A 472 4.44 -17.37 -8.16
N TRP A 473 3.58 -16.68 -7.40
CA TRP A 473 3.80 -15.35 -6.85
C TRP A 473 5.13 -15.26 -6.06
N ARG A 474 6.23 -14.82 -6.68
CA ARG A 474 7.47 -14.50 -5.94
C ARG A 474 7.53 -13.03 -5.54
N ARG A 475 7.82 -12.75 -4.26
CA ARG A 475 7.99 -11.39 -3.73
C ARG A 475 9.35 -10.85 -4.21
N ALA A 476 9.39 -9.59 -4.66
CA ALA A 476 10.64 -8.92 -5.04
C ALA A 476 11.03 -7.90 -3.98
N VAL A 477 12.30 -7.92 -3.61
CA VAL A 477 12.95 -6.94 -2.75
C VAL A 477 13.62 -5.92 -3.68
N VAL A 478 13.13 -4.68 -3.72
CA VAL A 478 13.77 -3.56 -4.45
C VAL A 478 13.80 -2.34 -3.53
N PRO A 479 14.94 -1.62 -3.42
CA PRO A 479 15.06 -0.44 -2.57
C PRO A 479 14.28 0.78 -3.13
N PRO A 480 13.84 1.73 -2.29
CA PRO A 480 12.92 2.80 -2.66
C PRO A 480 13.66 4.07 -3.12
N SER A 481 13.25 4.67 -4.25
CA SER A 481 13.80 5.95 -4.73
C SER A 481 12.84 7.15 -4.67
N VAL A 482 11.60 7.05 -4.16
CA VAL A 482 10.76 8.25 -3.91
C VAL A 482 9.75 8.02 -2.76
N PRO A 483 9.60 8.94 -1.80
CA PRO A 483 8.52 8.89 -0.81
C PRO A 483 7.16 9.26 -1.42
N MET A 484 6.09 8.65 -0.90
CA MET A 484 4.71 8.89 -1.33
C MET A 484 4.25 10.33 -1.09
N GLY A 485 3.42 10.86 -1.99
CA GLY A 485 2.62 12.08 -1.76
C GLY A 485 3.28 13.41 -2.16
N VAL A 486 4.38 13.40 -2.90
CA VAL A 486 5.04 14.64 -3.34
C VAL A 486 4.27 15.26 -4.52
N VAL A 487 3.42 16.25 -4.23
CA VAL A 487 3.43 17.50 -5.00
C VAL A 487 4.55 18.33 -4.40
N ALA A 488 5.48 18.81 -5.24
CA ALA A 488 6.46 19.80 -4.78
C ALA A 488 5.73 21.11 -4.49
#